data_AF-Q5CU36-F1
#
_entry.id   AF-Q5CU36-F1
#
_cell.length_a   1.000
_cell.length_b   1.000
_cell.length_c   1.000
_cell.angle_alpha   90.00
_cell.angle_beta   90.00
_cell.angle_gamma   90.00
#
_symmetry.space_group_name_H-M   'P 1'
#
loop_
_entity.id
_entity.type
_entity.pdbx_description
1 polymer ?
#
loop_
_entity_poly.entity_id
_entity_poly.type
_entity_poly.pdbx_seq_one_letter_code
_entity_poly.pdbx_strand_id
1 'polypeptide(L)'
;MISKILFLSILILIYLSIFVDSASKDPPRKASEVLESSPGLSTQSENKDAHSQETTSLGTTPSNTATNLQSKTIQLIVSKKPVDISEPLADLIAKFLVENAEILVILEFETRSLCFNNIYLSKFWSSLNKITSNEHTLIKGLVNFWDEENDSVPNKIVEYMVRSHKDYKRVILKDYRRLKVSRHKLMLNNLNIFKCSNLKNAFALLILIFEGNDEDTFSVLLLFLLICSARIVEGNSFKEKFEFVIRNKKKSASSISLIGGRNIESRIKKFHEAMTSSRILLSSVDPVLFPLDMDRISIEEFGFRFCTALMELALLERLDLSSKYLLFFFTSRMTQTSEVLLSLDLYNIIAKRNTNPKKILAIFLYDADTFNEVRKKTLTFHNLDLINLKNNLEECFKMKEENSLLREIKIETDYQRKTRKKKGC
;
A
#
# COMPACT_ATOMS: atom_id res chain seq x y z
N MET A 1 7.75 21.89 -30.24
CA MET A 1 8.54 20.96 -29.38
C MET A 1 7.84 20.62 -28.04
N ILE A 2 6.53 20.91 -27.89
CA ILE A 2 5.74 20.79 -26.64
C ILE A 2 4.95 19.45 -26.55
N SER A 3 4.82 18.72 -27.67
CA SER A 3 3.97 17.52 -27.77
C SER A 3 4.61 16.22 -27.25
N LYS A 4 5.94 16.14 -27.08
CA LYS A 4 6.62 14.92 -26.59
C LYS A 4 6.67 14.80 -25.06
N ILE A 5 6.56 15.91 -24.32
CA ILE A 5 6.67 15.92 -22.85
C ILE A 5 5.36 15.45 -22.21
N LEU A 6 4.20 15.79 -22.79
CA LEU A 6 2.91 15.24 -22.35
C LEU A 6 2.85 13.71 -22.53
N PHE A 7 3.50 13.17 -23.56
CA PHE A 7 3.40 11.74 -23.90
C PHE A 7 4.14 10.82 -22.92
N LEU A 8 5.08 11.34 -22.13
CA LEU A 8 5.93 10.54 -21.24
C LEU A 8 5.30 10.38 -19.84
N SER A 9 4.66 11.42 -19.31
CA SER A 9 3.93 11.39 -18.02
C SER A 9 2.63 10.58 -18.10
N ILE A 10 2.09 10.44 -19.30
CA ILE A 10 0.83 9.75 -19.58
C ILE A 10 0.96 8.21 -19.49
N LEU A 11 2.16 7.64 -19.60
CA LEU A 11 2.34 6.17 -19.69
C LEU A 11 2.36 5.43 -18.34
N ILE A 12 2.66 6.10 -17.23
CA ILE A 12 2.78 5.45 -15.90
C ILE A 12 1.40 5.01 -15.36
N LEU A 13 0.30 5.62 -15.83
CA LEU A 13 -1.06 5.33 -15.33
C LEU A 13 -2.13 5.08 -16.41
N ILE A 14 -1.83 5.30 -17.69
CA ILE A 14 -2.69 4.78 -18.77
C ILE A 14 -2.71 3.23 -18.77
N TYR A 15 -1.63 2.56 -18.36
CA TYR A 15 -1.66 1.09 -18.23
C TYR A 15 -2.60 0.62 -17.11
N LEU A 16 -2.76 1.41 -16.03
CA LEU A 16 -3.67 1.13 -14.92
C LEU A 16 -5.13 1.45 -15.23
N SER A 17 -5.41 2.32 -16.21
CA SER A 17 -6.78 2.73 -16.56
C SER A 17 -7.37 2.02 -17.79
N ILE A 18 -6.56 1.34 -18.61
CA ILE A 18 -7.06 0.60 -19.79
C ILE A 18 -7.65 -0.78 -19.41
N PHE A 19 -7.22 -1.41 -18.31
CA PHE A 19 -7.72 -2.74 -17.94
C PHE A 19 -9.03 -2.78 -17.13
N VAL A 20 -9.53 -1.63 -16.67
CA VAL A 20 -10.79 -1.56 -15.89
C VAL A 20 -12.03 -1.35 -16.77
N ASP A 21 -11.90 -0.88 -18.02
CA ASP A 21 -13.03 -0.47 -18.86
C ASP A 21 -13.58 -1.57 -19.81
N SER A 22 -13.26 -2.85 -19.60
CA SER A 22 -13.81 -3.95 -20.42
C SER A 22 -14.96 -4.74 -19.78
N ALA A 23 -15.60 -4.20 -18.73
CA ALA A 23 -16.84 -4.74 -18.20
C ALA A 23 -17.93 -3.66 -18.08
N SER A 24 -18.99 -3.83 -18.87
CA SER A 24 -20.33 -3.24 -18.73
C SER A 24 -20.53 -1.77 -19.17
N LYS A 25 -20.92 -1.61 -20.45
CA LYS A 25 -21.62 -0.43 -20.99
C LYS A 25 -23.12 -0.51 -20.65
N ASP A 26 -23.66 0.48 -19.94
CA ASP A 26 -24.68 1.41 -20.45
C ASP A 26 -25.29 2.28 -19.31
N PRO A 27 -25.57 3.59 -19.55
CA PRO A 27 -26.09 4.54 -18.56
C PRO A 27 -27.62 4.72 -18.66
N PRO A 28 -28.27 5.42 -17.71
CA PRO A 28 -28.90 6.69 -18.15
C PRO A 28 -29.02 7.84 -17.11
N ARG A 29 -28.85 9.06 -17.67
CA ARG A 29 -29.66 10.32 -17.60
C ARG A 29 -30.02 11.06 -16.29
N LYS A 30 -29.43 12.27 -16.19
CA LYS A 30 -29.98 13.66 -16.11
C LYS A 30 -31.23 14.00 -15.25
N ALA A 31 -31.10 15.06 -14.43
CA ALA A 31 -31.84 16.35 -14.46
C ALA A 31 -31.30 17.27 -13.32
N SER A 32 -30.66 18.42 -13.60
CA SER A 32 -31.20 19.80 -13.71
C SER A 32 -31.65 20.39 -12.35
N GLU A 33 -30.97 21.44 -11.86
CA GLU A 33 -31.43 22.87 -11.81
C GLU A 33 -31.77 23.25 -10.34
N VAL A 34 -31.57 24.44 -9.74
CA VAL A 34 -31.06 25.77 -10.13
C VAL A 34 -31.01 26.67 -8.85
N LEU A 35 -30.12 27.68 -8.81
CA LEU A 35 -30.15 29.00 -8.10
C LEU A 35 -30.29 29.01 -6.54
N GLU A 36 -29.82 29.97 -5.73
CA GLU A 36 -29.12 31.25 -5.89
C GLU A 36 -28.65 31.77 -4.50
N SER A 37 -27.81 32.81 -4.54
CA SER A 37 -27.63 33.90 -3.56
C SER A 37 -26.69 33.74 -2.34
N SER A 38 -25.53 34.42 -2.48
CA SER A 38 -24.76 35.15 -1.45
C SER A 38 -25.54 36.41 -0.98
N PRO A 39 -25.05 37.35 -0.12
CA PRO A 39 -23.69 37.53 0.43
C PRO A 39 -23.59 38.05 1.90
N GLY A 40 -22.36 38.24 2.39
CA GLY A 40 -22.07 39.40 3.25
C GLY A 40 -21.05 39.25 4.40
N LEU A 41 -19.89 39.91 4.19
CA LEU A 41 -19.12 40.73 5.14
C LEU A 41 -18.15 40.12 6.20
N SER A 42 -16.85 40.27 5.86
CA SER A 42 -15.70 40.83 6.62
C SER A 42 -15.66 40.83 8.15
N THR A 43 -14.49 40.48 8.69
CA THR A 43 -13.55 41.45 9.31
C THR A 43 -12.14 40.87 9.50
N GLN A 44 -11.18 41.78 9.43
CA GLN A 44 -9.72 41.61 9.57
C GLN A 44 -9.29 41.36 11.02
N SER A 45 -8.15 40.70 11.22
CA SER A 45 -7.09 41.25 12.10
C SER A 45 -5.76 40.54 11.86
N GLU A 46 -4.73 41.35 11.64
CA GLU A 46 -3.30 41.03 11.56
C GLU A 46 -2.72 40.64 12.92
N ASN A 47 -1.72 39.74 12.96
CA ASN A 47 -0.41 40.05 13.54
C ASN A 47 0.62 38.91 13.42
N LYS A 48 1.66 39.19 12.63
CA LYS A 48 3.11 39.19 12.90
C LYS A 48 3.80 38.14 13.80
N ASP A 49 4.85 37.60 13.18
CA ASP A 49 6.23 37.39 13.65
C ASP A 49 6.51 36.36 14.77
N ALA A 50 7.29 35.32 14.44
CA ALA A 50 8.76 35.36 14.62
C ALA A 50 9.39 33.96 14.49
N HIS A 51 10.51 33.91 13.77
CA HIS A 51 11.45 32.80 13.67
C HIS A 51 12.01 32.36 15.03
N SER A 52 12.20 31.04 15.21
CA SER A 52 13.41 30.49 15.82
C SER A 52 13.61 29.05 15.37
N GLN A 53 14.75 28.82 14.73
CA GLN A 53 15.29 27.49 14.45
C GLN A 53 15.80 26.88 15.75
N GLU A 54 15.52 25.61 15.99
CA GLU A 54 16.41 24.76 16.79
C GLU A 54 16.36 23.33 16.26
N THR A 55 17.42 22.96 15.55
CA THR A 55 17.79 21.60 15.21
C THR A 55 18.15 20.83 16.48
N THR A 56 17.38 19.81 16.82
CA THR A 56 17.86 18.69 17.64
C THR A 56 17.33 17.37 17.11
N SER A 57 18.27 16.51 16.72
CA SER A 57 18.11 15.08 16.55
C SER A 57 17.72 14.42 17.88
N LEU A 58 16.72 13.54 17.90
CA LEU A 58 16.80 12.19 18.51
C LEU A 58 15.43 11.49 18.53
N GLY A 59 15.49 10.18 18.30
CA GLY A 59 14.71 9.14 18.98
C GLY A 59 13.23 9.43 19.25
N THR A 60 12.36 8.84 18.43
CA THR A 60 10.92 8.81 18.69
C THR A 60 10.65 7.91 19.91
N THR A 61 10.62 8.50 21.11
CA THR A 61 10.00 7.86 22.27
C THR A 61 8.51 7.64 21.98
N PRO A 62 7.96 6.44 22.20
CA PRO A 62 6.52 6.22 22.07
C PRO A 62 5.79 7.17 23.01
N SER A 63 4.82 7.93 22.50
CA SER A 63 3.98 8.80 23.32
C SER A 63 3.31 7.97 24.43
N ASN A 64 3.41 8.41 25.68
CA ASN A 64 2.78 7.77 26.86
C ASN A 64 1.29 7.41 26.63
N THR A 65 0.60 8.15 25.75
CA THR A 65 -0.79 7.91 25.37
C THR A 65 -0.99 6.62 24.56
N ALA A 66 -0.06 6.26 23.68
CA ALA A 66 -0.13 5.06 22.84
C ALA A 66 0.07 3.78 23.67
N THR A 67 1.08 3.78 24.53
CA THR A 67 1.36 2.67 25.46
C THR A 67 0.21 2.43 26.42
N ASN A 68 -0.41 3.51 26.92
CA ASN A 68 -1.60 3.43 27.78
C ASN A 68 -2.82 2.84 27.04
N LEU A 69 -3.01 3.14 25.75
CA LEU A 69 -4.10 2.58 24.96
C LEU A 69 -3.89 1.09 24.70
N GLN A 70 -2.67 0.68 24.36
CA GLN A 70 -2.31 -0.72 24.14
C GLN A 70 -2.55 -1.55 25.41
N SER A 71 -2.03 -1.11 26.56
CA SER A 71 -2.21 -1.78 27.85
C SER A 71 -3.69 -1.94 28.23
N LYS A 72 -4.50 -0.88 28.09
CA LYS A 72 -5.95 -0.95 28.31
C LYS A 72 -6.65 -1.93 27.37
N THR A 73 -6.19 -2.01 26.13
CA THR A 73 -6.76 -2.92 25.13
C THR A 73 -6.40 -4.37 25.45
N ILE A 74 -5.17 -4.64 25.89
CA ILE A 74 -4.74 -5.97 26.36
C ILE A 74 -5.63 -6.44 27.51
N GLN A 75 -5.80 -5.62 28.55
CA GLN A 75 -6.66 -5.96 29.69
C GLN A 75 -8.12 -6.21 29.28
N LEU A 76 -8.64 -5.40 28.34
CA LEU A 76 -10.00 -5.58 27.81
C LEU A 76 -10.15 -6.92 27.07
N ILE A 77 -9.15 -7.33 26.29
CA ILE A 77 -9.17 -8.61 25.58
C ILE A 77 -9.11 -9.76 26.61
N VAL A 78 -8.16 -9.73 27.53
CA VAL A 78 -7.98 -10.75 28.58
C VAL A 78 -9.25 -10.95 29.42
N SER A 79 -9.95 -9.88 29.78
CA SER A 79 -11.20 -9.98 30.57
C SER A 79 -12.35 -10.69 29.84
N LYS A 80 -12.26 -10.85 28.52
CA LYS A 80 -13.24 -11.57 27.68
C LYS A 80 -12.82 -13.02 27.39
N LYS A 81 -11.79 -13.53 28.05
CA LYS A 81 -11.28 -14.90 27.82
C LYS A 81 -12.38 -15.95 28.05
N PRO A 82 -12.46 -17.00 27.22
CA PRO A 82 -13.28 -18.18 27.50
C PRO A 82 -12.86 -18.87 28.80
N VAL A 83 -13.79 -19.57 29.45
CA VAL A 83 -13.55 -20.31 30.70
C VAL A 83 -12.38 -21.30 30.57
N ASP A 84 -12.29 -21.97 29.42
CA ASP A 84 -11.30 -23.01 29.15
C ASP A 84 -9.91 -22.48 28.74
N ILE A 85 -9.75 -21.16 28.62
CA ILE A 85 -8.47 -20.53 28.31
C ILE A 85 -7.85 -19.98 29.60
N SER A 86 -6.64 -20.44 29.91
CA SER A 86 -5.89 -19.95 31.07
C SER A 86 -5.54 -18.46 30.91
N GLU A 87 -5.46 -17.74 32.02
CA GLU A 87 -5.13 -16.31 32.00
C GLU A 87 -3.76 -16.00 31.37
N PRO A 88 -2.68 -16.78 31.63
CA PRO A 88 -1.40 -16.55 30.96
C PRO A 88 -1.47 -16.71 29.43
N LEU A 89 -2.25 -17.67 28.94
CA LEU A 89 -2.46 -17.86 27.50
C LEU A 89 -3.29 -16.72 26.91
N ALA A 90 -4.32 -16.26 27.63
CA ALA A 90 -5.14 -15.13 27.21
C ALA A 90 -4.31 -13.83 27.11
N ASP A 91 -3.40 -13.59 28.06
CA ASP A 91 -2.48 -12.44 28.06
C ASP A 91 -1.50 -12.50 26.88
N LEU A 92 -0.91 -13.68 26.62
CA LEU A 92 -0.04 -13.87 25.45
C LEU A 92 -0.78 -13.59 24.13
N ILE A 93 -2.00 -14.10 23.98
CA ILE A 93 -2.83 -13.85 22.80
C ILE A 93 -3.17 -12.36 22.70
N ALA A 94 -3.56 -11.71 23.80
CA ALA A 94 -3.91 -10.30 23.80
C ALA A 94 -2.73 -9.40 23.40
N LYS A 95 -1.54 -9.67 23.94
CA LYS A 95 -0.29 -8.99 23.53
C LYS A 95 0.00 -9.20 22.05
N PHE A 96 -0.03 -10.45 21.59
CA PHE A 96 0.16 -10.77 20.17
C PHE A 96 -0.78 -9.98 19.26
N LEU A 97 -2.09 -9.95 19.56
CA LEU A 97 -3.09 -9.24 18.77
C LEU A 97 -2.87 -7.72 18.75
N VAL A 98 -2.49 -7.14 19.89
CA VAL A 98 -2.32 -5.68 20.04
C VAL A 98 -1.00 -5.20 19.43
N GLU A 99 0.09 -5.93 19.64
CA GLU A 99 1.42 -5.59 19.12
C GLU A 99 1.51 -5.81 17.61
N ASN A 100 0.82 -6.82 17.08
CA ASN A 100 0.80 -7.14 15.65
C ASN A 100 -0.46 -6.62 14.93
N ALA A 101 -1.24 -5.73 15.55
CA ALA A 101 -2.53 -5.28 15.01
C ALA A 101 -2.46 -4.82 13.55
N GLU A 102 -1.43 -4.04 13.20
CA GLU A 102 -1.22 -3.51 11.85
C GLU A 102 -0.96 -4.62 10.83
N ILE A 103 -0.05 -5.54 11.17
CA ILE A 103 0.27 -6.71 10.35
C ILE A 103 -0.98 -7.58 10.20
N LEU A 104 -1.72 -7.83 11.27
CA LEU A 104 -2.93 -8.66 11.24
C LEU A 104 -4.05 -8.05 10.39
N VAL A 105 -4.22 -6.73 10.38
CA VAL A 105 -5.20 -6.05 9.50
C VAL A 105 -4.82 -6.22 8.03
N ILE A 106 -3.55 -6.02 7.69
CA ILE A 106 -3.04 -6.21 6.33
C ILE A 106 -3.16 -7.68 5.93
N LEU A 107 -2.79 -8.61 6.81
CA LEU A 107 -2.85 -10.04 6.59
C LEU A 107 -4.28 -10.53 6.35
N GLU A 108 -5.23 -10.09 7.18
CA GLU A 108 -6.66 -10.38 7.00
C GLU A 108 -7.15 -9.90 5.63
N PHE A 109 -6.81 -8.67 5.25
CA PHE A 109 -7.17 -8.10 3.95
C PHE A 109 -6.57 -8.88 2.79
N GLU A 110 -5.27 -9.19 2.81
CA GLU A 110 -4.62 -9.91 1.72
C GLU A 110 -5.06 -11.37 1.63
N THR A 111 -5.37 -12.00 2.76
CA THR A 111 -5.97 -13.33 2.79
C THR A 111 -7.35 -13.32 2.13
N ARG A 112 -8.25 -12.44 2.58
CA ARG A 112 -9.65 -12.44 2.14
C ARG A 112 -9.86 -11.84 0.75
N SER A 113 -9.20 -10.74 0.44
CA SER A 113 -9.39 -10.03 -0.83
C SER A 113 -8.47 -10.53 -1.94
N LEU A 114 -7.30 -11.11 -1.60
CA LEU A 114 -6.25 -11.47 -2.58
C LEU A 114 -5.88 -12.96 -2.60
N CYS A 115 -6.43 -13.77 -1.69
CA CYS A 115 -6.15 -15.21 -1.58
C CYS A 115 -4.65 -15.53 -1.35
N PHE A 116 -3.95 -14.72 -0.54
CA PHE A 116 -2.51 -14.89 -0.27
C PHE A 116 -2.16 -15.90 0.83
N ASN A 117 -3.04 -16.86 1.10
CA ASN A 117 -2.89 -17.87 2.16
C ASN A 117 -1.51 -18.55 2.09
N ASN A 118 -1.11 -18.99 0.90
CA ASN A 118 0.15 -19.71 0.67
C ASN A 118 1.40 -18.93 1.10
N ILE A 119 1.39 -17.59 1.02
CA ILE A 119 2.50 -16.76 1.49
C ILE A 119 2.59 -16.85 3.01
N TYR A 120 1.49 -16.59 3.71
CA TYR A 120 1.47 -16.52 5.18
C TYR A 120 1.61 -17.88 5.87
N LEU A 121 1.17 -18.96 5.23
CA LEU A 121 1.37 -20.32 5.71
C LEU A 121 2.83 -20.79 5.54
N SER A 122 3.61 -20.16 4.65
CA SER A 122 4.98 -20.55 4.35
C SER A 122 5.95 -20.26 5.51
N LYS A 123 6.96 -21.13 5.67
CA LYS A 123 8.10 -20.86 6.57
C LYS A 123 8.95 -19.69 6.07
N PHE A 124 8.95 -19.44 4.76
CA PHE A 124 9.68 -18.33 4.15
C PHE A 124 9.23 -16.99 4.72
N TRP A 125 7.93 -16.74 4.69
CA TRP A 125 7.36 -15.48 5.18
C TRP A 125 7.60 -15.30 6.68
N SER A 126 7.43 -16.34 7.49
CA SER A 126 7.69 -16.25 8.93
C SER A 126 9.17 -15.97 9.23
N SER A 127 10.10 -16.61 8.50
CA SER A 127 11.54 -16.35 8.65
C SER A 127 11.92 -14.94 8.23
N LEU A 128 11.40 -14.48 7.08
CA LEU A 128 11.66 -13.13 6.56
C LEU A 128 11.18 -12.05 7.54
N ASN A 129 10.04 -12.26 8.19
CA ASN A 129 9.44 -11.31 9.12
C ASN A 129 9.81 -11.56 10.59
N LYS A 130 10.75 -12.47 10.87
CA LYS A 130 11.22 -12.83 12.23
C LYS A 130 10.08 -13.25 13.18
N ILE A 131 9.04 -13.87 12.64
CA ILE A 131 7.89 -14.37 13.39
C ILE A 131 8.28 -15.66 14.09
N THR A 132 8.06 -15.74 15.40
CA THR A 132 8.37 -16.94 16.20
C THR A 132 7.45 -18.10 15.81
N SER A 133 7.84 -19.34 16.15
CA SER A 133 7.01 -20.52 15.86
C SER A 133 5.63 -20.48 16.54
N ASN A 134 5.54 -19.87 17.73
CA ASN A 134 4.28 -19.72 18.45
C ASN A 134 3.38 -18.69 17.77
N GLU A 135 3.91 -17.53 17.40
CA GLU A 135 3.17 -16.51 16.65
C GLU A 135 2.74 -17.03 15.28
N HIS A 136 3.61 -17.77 14.57
CA HIS A 136 3.26 -18.38 13.29
C HIS A 136 2.11 -19.38 13.43
N THR A 137 2.04 -20.11 14.54
CA THR A 137 0.91 -21.01 14.84
C THR A 137 -0.40 -20.25 15.01
N LEU A 138 -0.38 -19.09 15.69
CA LEU A 138 -1.56 -18.22 15.81
C LEU A 138 -1.98 -17.64 14.46
N ILE A 139 -1.02 -17.16 13.65
CA ILE A 139 -1.26 -16.64 12.30
C ILE A 139 -1.86 -17.72 11.40
N LYS A 140 -1.31 -18.94 11.41
CA LYS A 140 -1.88 -20.07 10.65
C LYS A 140 -3.32 -20.35 11.05
N GLY A 141 -3.63 -20.32 12.35
CA GLY A 141 -5.00 -20.47 12.84
C GLY A 141 -5.95 -19.41 12.29
N LEU A 142 -5.51 -18.14 12.22
CA LEU A 142 -6.29 -17.04 11.66
C LEU A 142 -6.45 -17.14 10.13
N VAL A 143 -5.35 -17.40 9.40
CA VAL A 143 -5.35 -17.57 7.93
C VAL A 143 -6.30 -18.68 7.53
N ASN A 144 -6.16 -19.85 8.15
CA ASN A 144 -7.01 -21.01 7.88
C ASN A 144 -8.48 -20.77 8.21
N PHE A 145 -8.79 -19.85 9.12
CA PHE A 145 -10.16 -19.46 9.46
C PHE A 145 -10.73 -18.42 8.49
N TRP A 146 -9.88 -17.54 7.94
CA TRP A 146 -10.29 -16.56 6.94
C TRP A 146 -10.38 -17.13 5.54
N ASP A 147 -9.72 -18.26 5.30
CA ASP A 147 -9.83 -19.03 4.06
C ASP A 147 -11.22 -19.69 3.98
N GLU A 148 -12.08 -19.14 3.13
CA GLU A 148 -13.48 -19.59 2.98
C GLU A 148 -13.59 -21.02 2.42
N GLU A 149 -12.52 -21.57 1.85
CA GLU A 149 -12.47 -22.96 1.37
C GLU A 149 -12.24 -23.99 2.48
N ASN A 150 -11.92 -23.56 3.70
CA ASN A 150 -11.63 -24.45 4.82
C ASN A 150 -12.81 -24.57 5.79
N ASP A 151 -13.65 -25.58 5.59
CA ASP A 151 -14.82 -25.90 6.43
C ASP A 151 -14.48 -26.39 7.85
N SER A 152 -13.22 -26.32 8.27
CA SER A 152 -12.82 -26.76 9.61
C SER A 152 -13.45 -25.89 10.70
N VAL A 153 -14.10 -26.51 11.69
CA VAL A 153 -14.57 -25.81 12.88
C VAL A 153 -13.37 -25.16 13.57
N PRO A 154 -13.34 -23.82 13.74
CA PRO A 154 -12.21 -23.16 14.35
C PRO A 154 -11.99 -23.64 15.78
N ASN A 155 -10.73 -23.81 16.17
CA ASN A 155 -10.44 -24.11 17.57
C ASN A 155 -10.77 -22.89 18.46
N LYS A 156 -10.97 -23.12 19.76
CA LYS A 156 -11.35 -22.09 20.74
C LYS A 156 -10.37 -20.91 20.81
N ILE A 157 -9.08 -21.13 20.53
CA ILE A 157 -8.05 -20.08 20.50
C ILE A 157 -8.31 -19.13 19.32
N VAL A 158 -8.56 -19.68 18.13
CA VAL A 158 -8.92 -18.91 16.93
C VAL A 158 -10.24 -18.19 17.13
N GLU A 159 -11.26 -18.83 17.68
CA GLU A 159 -12.53 -18.16 18.02
C GLU A 159 -12.32 -16.97 18.95
N TYR A 160 -11.49 -17.12 19.99
CA TYR A 160 -11.18 -16.05 20.92
C TYR A 160 -10.47 -14.87 20.23
N MET A 161 -9.49 -15.15 19.37
CA MET A 161 -8.80 -14.13 18.58
C MET A 161 -9.77 -13.38 17.65
N VAL A 162 -10.61 -14.11 16.92
CA VAL A 162 -11.60 -13.54 16.00
C VAL A 162 -12.65 -12.72 16.75
N ARG A 163 -13.13 -13.17 17.90
CA ARG A 163 -14.06 -12.38 18.74
C ARG A 163 -13.44 -11.06 19.21
N SER A 164 -12.12 -11.03 19.36
CA SER A 164 -11.34 -9.86 19.81
C SER A 164 -11.00 -8.89 18.67
N HIS A 165 -11.42 -9.14 17.42
CA HIS A 165 -11.00 -8.34 16.25
C HIS A 165 -11.28 -6.84 16.36
N LYS A 166 -12.43 -6.47 16.91
CA LYS A 166 -12.79 -5.05 17.07
C LYS A 166 -11.88 -4.35 18.08
N ASP A 167 -11.38 -5.08 19.08
CA ASP A 167 -10.61 -4.48 20.17
C ASP A 167 -9.19 -4.16 19.71
N TYR A 168 -8.48 -5.10 19.06
CA TYR A 168 -7.14 -4.80 18.54
C TYR A 168 -7.16 -3.83 17.35
N LYS A 169 -8.18 -3.87 16.47
CA LYS A 169 -8.33 -2.89 15.37
C LYS A 169 -8.48 -1.44 15.88
N ARG A 170 -8.99 -1.24 17.10
CA ARG A 170 -9.11 0.08 17.73
C ARG A 170 -7.78 0.68 18.19
N VAL A 171 -6.72 -0.13 18.27
CA VAL A 171 -5.35 0.37 18.53
C VAL A 171 -4.87 1.22 17.35
N ILE A 172 -5.29 0.87 16.12
CA ILE A 172 -4.95 1.58 14.89
C ILE A 172 -5.96 2.71 14.64
N LEU A 173 -7.25 2.39 14.65
CA LEU A 173 -8.34 3.35 14.42
C LEU A 173 -9.27 3.37 15.62
N LYS A 174 -9.05 4.31 16.55
CA LYS A 174 -9.79 4.43 17.83
C LYS A 174 -11.32 4.36 17.69
N ASP A 175 -11.85 4.93 16.62
CA ASP A 175 -13.29 5.00 16.33
C ASP A 175 -13.81 3.88 15.42
N TYR A 176 -13.02 2.82 15.21
CA TYR A 176 -13.40 1.70 14.36
C TYR A 176 -14.76 1.11 14.75
N ARG A 177 -15.69 1.16 13.78
CA ARG A 177 -17.11 0.77 13.89
C ARG A 177 -17.89 1.42 15.05
N ARG A 178 -17.45 2.57 15.57
CA ARG A 178 -18.18 3.36 16.58
C ARG A 178 -19.01 4.49 15.97
N LEU A 179 -18.46 5.17 14.96
CA LEU A 179 -19.11 6.32 14.33
C LEU A 179 -19.93 5.90 13.10
N LYS A 180 -21.17 6.41 13.01
CA LYS A 180 -22.03 6.29 11.82
C LYS A 180 -21.83 7.51 10.91
N VAL A 181 -20.65 7.62 10.31
CA VAL A 181 -20.32 8.68 9.33
C VAL A 181 -19.90 8.05 8.00
N SER A 182 -19.93 8.83 6.91
CA SER A 182 -19.39 8.36 5.64
C SER A 182 -17.89 8.05 5.76
N ARG A 183 -17.39 7.07 5.00
CA ARG A 183 -15.98 6.64 5.03
C ARG A 183 -15.02 7.79 4.70
N HIS A 184 -15.40 8.65 3.75
CA HIS A 184 -14.63 9.85 3.41
C HIS A 184 -14.58 10.82 4.60
N LYS A 185 -15.70 11.05 5.30
CA LYS A 185 -15.72 11.90 6.50
C LYS A 185 -14.90 11.28 7.65
N LEU A 186 -14.93 9.96 7.80
CA LEU A 186 -14.11 9.26 8.78
C LEU A 186 -12.62 9.48 8.52
N MET A 187 -12.17 9.39 7.27
CA MET A 187 -10.79 9.71 6.90
C MET A 187 -10.45 11.18 7.18
N LEU A 188 -11.34 12.12 6.80
CA LEU A 188 -11.14 13.55 7.06
C LEU A 188 -10.95 13.84 8.55
N ASN A 189 -11.76 13.23 9.41
CA ASN A 189 -11.67 13.37 10.86
C ASN A 189 -10.36 12.79 11.44
N ASN A 190 -9.68 11.92 10.68
CA ASN A 190 -8.47 11.22 11.08
C ASN A 190 -7.24 11.61 10.23
N LEU A 191 -7.25 12.74 9.49
CA LEU A 191 -6.08 13.09 8.65
C LEU A 191 -4.77 13.23 9.42
N ASN A 192 -4.82 13.66 10.68
CA ASN A 192 -3.64 13.87 11.52
C ASN A 192 -2.88 12.58 11.86
N ILE A 193 -3.52 11.40 11.80
CA ILE A 193 -2.86 10.14 12.14
C ILE A 193 -2.13 9.51 10.95
N PHE A 194 -2.46 9.91 9.72
CA PHE A 194 -1.74 9.48 8.53
C PHE A 194 -0.36 10.15 8.45
N LYS A 195 0.67 9.35 8.13
CA LYS A 195 2.04 9.83 7.96
C LYS A 195 2.65 9.23 6.69
N CYS A 196 3.20 10.07 5.82
CA CYS A 196 3.92 9.60 4.63
C CYS A 196 5.14 8.74 4.97
N SER A 197 5.71 8.91 6.17
CA SER A 197 6.84 8.12 6.67
C SER A 197 6.44 6.76 7.27
N ASN A 198 5.15 6.50 7.49
CA ASN A 198 4.67 5.23 8.02
C ASN A 198 3.62 4.62 7.08
N LEU A 199 4.13 4.02 6.00
CA LEU A 199 3.34 3.46 4.91
C LEU A 199 2.42 2.33 5.38
N LYS A 200 2.93 1.38 6.18
CA LYS A 200 2.16 0.22 6.63
C LYS A 200 1.00 0.61 7.55
N ASN A 201 1.23 1.57 8.46
CA ASN A 201 0.16 2.11 9.30
C ASN A 201 -0.91 2.84 8.49
N ALA A 202 -0.48 3.67 7.53
CA ALA A 202 -1.40 4.34 6.62
C ALA A 202 -2.22 3.32 5.82
N PHE A 203 -1.60 2.25 5.33
CA PHE A 203 -2.30 1.20 4.60
C PHE A 203 -3.34 0.49 5.47
N ALA A 204 -2.98 0.09 6.69
CA ALA A 204 -3.92 -0.50 7.64
C ALA A 204 -5.09 0.44 7.97
N LEU A 205 -4.83 1.74 8.15
CA LEU A 205 -5.88 2.75 8.34
C LEU A 205 -6.84 2.82 7.14
N LEU A 206 -6.32 2.83 5.91
CA LEU A 206 -7.14 2.83 4.71
C LEU A 206 -7.98 1.56 4.58
N ILE A 207 -7.41 0.38 4.87
CA ILE A 207 -8.15 -0.89 4.92
C ILE A 207 -9.30 -0.79 5.93
N LEU A 208 -9.04 -0.29 7.15
CA LEU A 208 -10.08 -0.21 8.18
C LEU A 208 -11.17 0.81 7.86
N ILE A 209 -10.83 1.95 7.26
CA ILE A 209 -11.81 3.00 6.90
C ILE A 209 -12.68 2.56 5.72
N PHE A 210 -12.08 1.86 4.74
CA PHE A 210 -12.74 1.44 3.50
C PHE A 210 -13.09 -0.05 3.43
N GLU A 211 -13.06 -0.74 4.58
CA GLU A 211 -13.33 -2.18 4.72
C GLU A 211 -14.56 -2.63 3.91
N GLY A 212 -14.40 -3.69 3.11
CA GLY A 212 -15.46 -4.23 2.24
C GLY A 212 -15.73 -3.42 0.96
N ASN A 213 -14.86 -2.49 0.58
CA ASN A 213 -14.88 -1.86 -0.76
C ASN A 213 -13.45 -1.68 -1.29
N ASP A 214 -12.96 -2.69 -1.99
CA ASP A 214 -11.59 -2.73 -2.47
C ASP A 214 -11.28 -1.64 -3.52
N GLU A 215 -12.28 -1.21 -4.30
CA GLU A 215 -12.12 -0.12 -5.27
C GLU A 215 -11.86 1.23 -4.58
N ASP A 216 -12.61 1.50 -3.52
CA ASP A 216 -12.38 2.67 -2.68
C ASP A 216 -11.01 2.58 -2.00
N THR A 217 -10.68 1.43 -1.39
CA THR A 217 -9.37 1.20 -0.75
C THR A 217 -8.22 1.43 -1.74
N PHE A 218 -8.31 0.88 -2.95
CA PHE A 218 -7.33 1.06 -4.02
C PHE A 218 -7.17 2.53 -4.39
N SER A 219 -8.28 3.19 -4.72
CA SER A 219 -8.24 4.56 -5.22
C SER A 219 -7.68 5.52 -4.17
N VAL A 220 -8.05 5.33 -2.89
CA VAL A 220 -7.56 6.20 -1.81
C VAL A 220 -6.12 5.88 -1.44
N LEU A 221 -5.70 4.61 -1.52
CA LEU A 221 -4.29 4.24 -1.36
C LEU A 221 -3.42 4.87 -2.44
N LEU A 222 -3.82 4.76 -3.71
CA LEU A 222 -3.09 5.40 -4.80
C LEU A 222 -3.04 6.92 -4.62
N LEU A 223 -4.13 7.55 -4.19
CA LEU A 223 -4.12 8.99 -3.86
C LEU A 223 -3.13 9.30 -2.72
N PHE A 224 -3.10 8.49 -1.66
CA PHE A 224 -2.14 8.63 -0.56
C PHE A 224 -0.69 8.53 -1.05
N LEU A 225 -0.37 7.50 -1.86
CA LEU A 225 0.96 7.31 -2.43
C LEU A 225 1.38 8.50 -3.28
N LEU A 226 0.49 9.01 -4.15
CA LEU A 226 0.76 10.17 -5.01
C LEU A 226 0.97 11.45 -4.19
N ILE A 227 0.13 11.72 -3.19
CA ILE A 227 0.28 12.90 -2.31
C ILE A 227 1.62 12.85 -1.57
N CYS A 228 2.03 11.67 -1.11
CA CYS A 228 3.25 11.51 -0.35
C CYS A 228 4.54 11.55 -1.20
N SER A 229 4.45 11.20 -2.49
CA SER A 229 5.60 11.11 -3.39
C SER A 229 5.67 12.23 -4.43
N ALA A 230 4.62 13.03 -4.66
CA ALA A 230 4.65 14.07 -5.68
C ALA A 230 5.45 15.31 -5.25
N ARG A 231 6.40 15.75 -6.07
CA ARG A 231 7.25 16.94 -5.87
C ARG A 231 6.49 18.26 -5.89
N ILE A 232 5.35 18.28 -6.56
CA ILE A 232 4.49 19.47 -6.72
C ILE A 232 3.56 19.72 -5.51
N VAL A 233 3.63 18.88 -4.48
CA VAL A 233 2.73 18.95 -3.32
C VAL A 233 3.48 19.55 -2.13
N GLU A 234 3.03 20.73 -1.71
CA GLU A 234 3.59 21.44 -0.55
C GLU A 234 2.94 20.98 0.76
N GLY A 235 3.68 21.10 1.86
CA GLY A 235 3.23 20.75 3.21
C GLY A 235 4.22 19.87 3.96
N ASN A 236 4.34 20.11 5.26
CA ASN A 236 5.24 19.40 6.17
C ASN A 236 4.58 18.12 6.73
N SER A 237 3.25 18.11 6.83
CA SER A 237 2.46 16.96 7.28
C SER A 237 1.62 16.36 6.14
N PHE A 238 1.22 15.09 6.26
CA PHE A 238 0.30 14.49 5.29
C PHE A 238 -1.03 15.27 5.23
N LYS A 239 -1.54 15.74 6.37
CA LYS A 239 -2.76 16.55 6.42
C LYS A 239 -2.62 17.82 5.57
N GLU A 240 -1.54 18.57 5.72
CA GLU A 240 -1.29 19.77 4.91
C GLU A 240 -1.21 19.42 3.42
N LYS A 241 -0.43 18.40 3.05
CA LYS A 241 -0.32 17.93 1.67
C LYS A 241 -1.66 17.48 1.09
N PHE A 242 -2.48 16.79 1.89
CA PHE A 242 -3.81 16.34 1.50
C PHE A 242 -4.76 17.51 1.30
N GLU A 243 -4.84 18.44 2.26
CA GLU A 243 -5.66 19.64 2.16
C GLU A 243 -5.23 20.51 0.96
N PHE A 244 -3.93 20.63 0.72
CA PHE A 244 -3.35 21.30 -0.44
C PHE A 244 -3.85 20.72 -1.77
N VAL A 245 -3.82 19.39 -1.91
CA VAL A 245 -4.30 18.70 -3.12
C VAL A 245 -5.82 18.81 -3.26
N ILE A 246 -6.58 18.55 -2.21
CA ILE A 246 -8.04 18.50 -2.27
C ILE A 246 -8.67 19.90 -2.45
N ARG A 247 -8.07 20.96 -1.89
CA ARG A 247 -8.63 22.31 -1.98
C ARG A 247 -8.24 23.05 -3.26
N ASN A 248 -7.14 22.67 -3.94
CA ASN A 248 -6.71 23.35 -5.17
C ASN A 248 -7.06 22.58 -6.46
N LYS A 249 -8.35 22.60 -6.79
CA LYS A 249 -8.93 21.84 -7.92
C LYS A 249 -8.27 22.10 -9.27
N LYS A 250 -7.90 23.35 -9.55
CA LYS A 250 -7.41 23.77 -10.88
C LYS A 250 -5.91 23.56 -11.11
N LYS A 251 -5.12 23.32 -10.05
CA LYS A 251 -3.67 23.12 -10.15
C LYS A 251 -3.24 21.75 -9.61
N SER A 252 -3.02 21.62 -8.30
CA SER A 252 -2.47 20.38 -7.73
C SER A 252 -3.40 19.18 -7.92
N ALA A 253 -4.72 19.38 -7.78
CA ALA A 253 -5.68 18.30 -7.97
C ALA A 253 -5.74 17.81 -9.43
N SER A 254 -5.65 18.71 -10.41
CA SER A 254 -5.62 18.33 -11.83
C SER A 254 -4.31 17.63 -12.20
N SER A 255 -3.17 18.08 -11.68
CA SER A 255 -1.89 17.40 -11.89
C SER A 255 -1.85 16.00 -11.25
N ILE A 256 -2.34 15.85 -10.01
CA ILE A 256 -2.44 14.55 -9.35
C ILE A 256 -3.46 13.65 -10.07
N SER A 257 -4.55 14.20 -10.59
CA SER A 257 -5.52 13.43 -11.40
C SER A 257 -4.93 13.01 -12.74
N LEU A 258 -4.11 13.85 -13.37
CA LEU A 258 -3.43 13.53 -14.63
C LEU A 258 -2.45 12.38 -14.46
N ILE A 259 -1.74 12.34 -13.33
CA ILE A 259 -0.94 11.19 -12.94
C ILE A 259 -1.89 10.03 -12.63
N GLY A 260 -2.73 10.14 -11.59
CA GLY A 260 -3.57 9.05 -11.05
C GLY A 260 -4.70 8.49 -11.92
N GLY A 261 -5.07 9.15 -13.01
CA GLY A 261 -6.19 8.77 -13.88
C GLY A 261 -7.58 9.03 -13.30
N ARG A 262 -8.61 8.54 -14.02
CA ARG A 262 -10.04 8.82 -13.76
C ARG A 262 -10.50 8.41 -12.34
N ASN A 263 -9.99 7.30 -11.81
CA ASN A 263 -10.37 6.84 -10.47
C ASN A 263 -9.93 7.85 -9.39
N ILE A 264 -8.76 8.47 -9.56
CA ILE A 264 -8.23 9.47 -8.63
C ILE A 264 -8.99 10.79 -8.74
N GLU A 265 -9.31 11.22 -9.96
CA GLU A 265 -10.15 12.41 -10.18
C GLU A 265 -11.49 12.32 -9.43
N SER A 266 -12.16 11.16 -9.55
CA SER A 266 -13.43 10.89 -8.85
C SER A 266 -13.27 10.96 -7.33
N ARG A 267 -12.17 10.42 -6.76
CA ARG A 267 -11.93 10.49 -5.31
C ARG A 267 -11.64 11.90 -4.82
N ILE A 268 -10.82 12.64 -5.55
CA ILE A 268 -10.53 14.04 -5.23
C ILE A 268 -11.83 14.84 -5.15
N LYS A 269 -12.75 14.64 -6.11
CA LYS A 269 -14.07 15.28 -6.09
C LYS A 269 -14.88 14.92 -4.84
N LYS A 270 -14.97 13.64 -4.47
CA LYS A 270 -15.68 13.20 -3.26
C LYS A 270 -15.11 13.80 -1.97
N PHE A 271 -13.78 13.87 -1.84
CA PHE A 271 -13.15 14.51 -0.67
C PHE A 271 -13.35 16.01 -0.64
N HIS A 272 -13.32 16.66 -1.81
CA HIS A 272 -13.60 18.09 -1.92
C HIS A 272 -15.01 18.43 -1.45
N GLU A 273 -16.02 17.66 -1.89
CA GLU A 273 -17.42 17.81 -1.47
C GLU A 273 -17.62 17.56 0.04
N ALA A 274 -16.80 16.68 0.64
CA ALA A 274 -16.88 16.36 2.07
C ALA A 274 -16.14 17.36 3.00
N MET A 275 -15.29 18.24 2.45
CA MET A 275 -14.60 19.30 3.19
C MET A 275 -15.43 20.59 3.23
N THR A 276 -15.54 21.21 4.41
CA THR A 276 -16.12 22.55 4.55
C THR A 276 -15.16 23.60 3.97
N SER A 277 -15.70 24.49 3.13
CA SER A 277 -14.98 25.27 2.13
C SER A 277 -14.15 26.45 2.67
N SER A 278 -12.87 26.47 2.29
CA SER A 278 -12.05 27.66 2.08
C SER A 278 -11.05 27.38 0.94
N ARG A 279 -10.76 28.38 0.09
CA ARG A 279 -9.84 28.22 -1.03
C ARG A 279 -8.42 28.50 -0.58
N ILE A 280 -7.48 27.61 -0.92
CA ILE A 280 -6.04 27.87 -0.77
C ILE A 280 -5.55 28.53 -2.06
N LEU A 281 -5.09 29.78 -1.97
CA LEU A 281 -4.42 30.46 -3.07
C LEU A 281 -3.01 29.89 -3.22
N LEU A 282 -2.63 29.56 -4.44
CA LEU A 282 -1.35 28.92 -4.77
C LEU A 282 -0.67 29.72 -5.87
N SER A 283 0.66 29.86 -5.76
CA SER A 283 1.54 30.27 -6.86
C SER A 283 1.39 29.32 -8.05
N SER A 284 1.74 29.77 -9.26
CA SER A 284 1.85 28.86 -10.40
C SER A 284 2.92 27.82 -10.08
N VAL A 285 2.55 26.53 -10.14
CA VAL A 285 3.52 25.44 -10.05
C VAL A 285 3.96 25.16 -11.47
N ASP A 286 5.24 25.36 -11.75
CA ASP A 286 5.78 25.08 -13.08
C ASP A 286 5.70 23.59 -13.39
N PRO A 287 5.52 23.20 -14.66
CA PRO A 287 5.49 21.80 -15.05
C PRO A 287 6.80 21.11 -14.69
N VAL A 288 6.75 20.13 -13.78
CA VAL A 288 7.92 19.33 -13.41
C VAL A 288 8.00 18.12 -14.34
N LEU A 289 9.16 17.94 -14.98
CA LEU A 289 9.40 16.84 -15.93
C LEU A 289 9.25 15.45 -15.27
N PHE A 290 9.74 15.31 -14.04
CA PHE A 290 9.66 14.09 -13.22
C PHE A 290 8.88 14.39 -11.94
N PRO A 291 7.56 14.17 -11.92
CA PRO A 291 6.69 14.70 -10.88
C PRO A 291 6.78 13.93 -9.55
N LEU A 292 7.37 12.74 -9.53
CA LEU A 292 7.54 11.93 -8.33
C LEU A 292 8.95 12.09 -7.75
N ASP A 293 9.05 12.13 -6.42
CA ASP A 293 10.29 12.25 -5.68
C ASP A 293 10.93 10.87 -5.47
N MET A 294 11.79 10.51 -6.40
CA MET A 294 12.48 9.21 -6.44
C MET A 294 13.88 9.26 -5.82
N ASP A 295 14.41 10.46 -5.55
CA ASP A 295 15.78 10.67 -5.09
C ASP A 295 16.01 10.15 -3.65
N ARG A 296 14.93 9.89 -2.92
CA ARG A 296 14.98 9.40 -1.53
C ARG A 296 15.12 7.87 -1.41
N ILE A 297 15.10 7.15 -2.54
CA ILE A 297 15.18 5.70 -2.54
C ILE A 297 16.64 5.27 -2.45
N SER A 298 16.98 4.47 -1.43
CA SER A 298 18.20 3.68 -1.43
C SER A 298 18.06 2.53 -2.43
N ILE A 299 18.65 2.67 -3.62
CA ILE A 299 18.45 1.74 -4.74
C ILE A 299 18.84 0.30 -4.38
N GLU A 300 19.93 0.12 -3.63
CA GLU A 300 20.42 -1.21 -3.26
C GLU A 300 19.47 -1.91 -2.28
N GLU A 301 19.04 -1.21 -1.23
CA GLU A 301 18.08 -1.76 -0.27
C GLU A 301 16.71 -2.01 -0.92
N PHE A 302 16.27 -1.10 -1.78
CA PHE A 302 15.06 -1.25 -2.56
C PHE A 302 15.14 -2.49 -3.46
N GLY A 303 16.27 -2.72 -4.12
CA GLY A 303 16.49 -3.90 -4.94
C GLY A 303 16.36 -5.21 -4.15
N PHE A 304 16.92 -5.25 -2.93
CA PHE A 304 16.75 -6.38 -2.03
C PHE A 304 15.28 -6.59 -1.61
N ARG A 305 14.58 -5.53 -1.18
CA ARG A 305 13.14 -5.57 -0.83
C ARG A 305 12.26 -6.01 -2.00
N PHE A 306 12.56 -5.53 -3.21
CA PHE A 306 11.85 -5.94 -4.41
C PHE A 306 12.11 -7.41 -4.73
N CYS A 307 13.34 -7.89 -4.57
CA CYS A 307 13.70 -9.31 -4.75
C CYS A 307 12.93 -10.21 -3.77
N THR A 308 12.86 -9.85 -2.49
CA THR A 308 12.12 -10.63 -1.48
C THR A 308 10.61 -10.60 -1.74
N ALA A 309 10.05 -9.47 -2.18
CA ALA A 309 8.66 -9.38 -2.62
C ALA A 309 8.38 -10.30 -3.83
N LEU A 310 9.28 -10.36 -4.82
CA LEU A 310 9.15 -11.28 -5.95
C LEU A 310 9.27 -12.76 -5.51
N MET A 311 10.07 -13.07 -4.50
CA MET A 311 10.14 -14.41 -3.90
C MET A 311 8.83 -14.81 -3.22
N GLU A 312 8.18 -13.89 -2.49
CA GLU A 312 6.85 -14.15 -1.93
C GLU A 312 5.82 -14.40 -3.04
N LEU A 313 5.81 -13.57 -4.09
CA LEU A 313 4.95 -13.79 -5.25
C LEU A 313 5.22 -15.15 -5.92
N ALA A 314 6.49 -15.60 -5.95
CA ALA A 314 6.88 -16.90 -6.49
C ALA A 314 6.35 -18.11 -5.72
N LEU A 315 5.85 -17.92 -4.49
CA LEU A 315 5.14 -18.93 -3.72
C LEU A 315 3.69 -19.11 -4.16
N LEU A 316 3.15 -18.16 -4.92
CA LEU A 316 1.83 -18.30 -5.53
C LEU A 316 1.91 -19.18 -6.78
N GLU A 317 0.95 -20.06 -6.99
CA GLU A 317 0.96 -20.97 -8.16
C GLU A 317 0.60 -20.24 -9.46
N ARG A 318 -0.32 -19.28 -9.38
CA ARG A 318 -0.73 -18.40 -10.49
C ARG A 318 -0.90 -16.97 -9.97
N LEU A 319 -0.46 -16.02 -10.77
CA LEU A 319 -0.69 -14.59 -10.59
C LEU A 319 -1.72 -14.18 -11.65
N ASP A 320 -3.00 -14.20 -11.30
CA ASP A 320 -4.04 -13.48 -12.06
C ASP A 320 -4.39 -12.18 -11.32
N LEU A 321 -3.35 -11.44 -10.92
CA LEU A 321 -3.54 -10.23 -10.17
C LEU A 321 -3.64 -9.04 -11.11
N SER A 322 -4.78 -8.37 -11.05
CA SER A 322 -4.91 -7.02 -11.56
C SER A 322 -3.84 -6.11 -10.92
N SER A 323 -3.48 -5.04 -11.62
CA SER A 323 -2.51 -4.07 -11.08
C SER A 323 -2.95 -3.43 -9.75
N LYS A 324 -4.25 -3.44 -9.47
CA LYS A 324 -4.82 -3.06 -8.16
C LYS A 324 -4.32 -3.95 -7.03
N TYR A 325 -4.30 -5.26 -7.24
CA TYR A 325 -3.84 -6.21 -6.24
C TYR A 325 -2.32 -6.18 -6.07
N LEU A 326 -1.57 -5.93 -7.15
CA LEU A 326 -0.13 -5.68 -7.07
C LEU A 326 0.18 -4.40 -6.28
N LEU A 327 -0.62 -3.35 -6.39
CA LEU A 327 -0.44 -2.14 -5.60
C LEU A 327 -0.58 -2.44 -4.09
N PHE A 328 -1.61 -3.19 -3.70
CA PHE A 328 -1.79 -3.61 -2.31
C PHE A 328 -0.61 -4.44 -1.81
N PHE A 329 -0.19 -5.43 -2.60
CA PHE A 329 0.95 -6.28 -2.28
C PHE A 329 2.24 -5.48 -2.11
N PHE A 330 2.60 -4.60 -3.04
CA PHE A 330 3.83 -3.82 -2.89
C PHE A 330 3.73 -2.81 -1.73
N THR A 331 2.54 -2.28 -1.44
CA THR A 331 2.33 -1.37 -0.30
C THR A 331 2.67 -2.03 1.04
N SER A 332 2.35 -3.31 1.22
CA SER A 332 2.65 -4.03 2.46
C SER A 332 4.11 -4.50 2.58
N ARG A 333 4.87 -4.55 1.47
CA ARG A 333 6.27 -5.01 1.45
C ARG A 333 7.29 -3.87 1.42
N MET A 334 6.94 -2.74 0.81
CA MET A 334 7.85 -1.59 0.69
C MET A 334 7.87 -0.72 1.93
N THR A 335 8.91 0.12 2.05
CA THR A 335 9.08 1.02 3.20
C THR A 335 8.64 2.44 2.88
N GLN A 336 8.80 2.87 1.62
CA GLN A 336 8.45 4.21 1.18
C GLN A 336 7.38 4.20 0.09
N THR A 337 6.62 5.30 0.00
CA THR A 337 5.55 5.46 -1.00
C THR A 337 6.07 5.44 -2.44
N SER A 338 7.26 6.01 -2.69
CA SER A 338 7.92 6.01 -3.99
C SER A 338 8.40 4.60 -4.41
N GLU A 339 8.88 3.79 -3.45
CA GLU A 339 9.24 2.39 -3.69
C GLU A 339 8.05 1.55 -4.16
N VAL A 340 6.83 1.82 -3.66
CA VAL A 340 5.62 1.11 -4.11
C VAL A 340 5.36 1.36 -5.59
N LEU A 341 5.38 2.64 -5.99
CA LEU A 341 5.13 3.04 -7.38
C LEU A 341 6.22 2.48 -8.30
N LEU A 342 7.49 2.58 -7.87
CA LEU A 342 8.62 2.03 -8.61
C LEU A 342 8.53 0.50 -8.74
N SER A 343 8.13 -0.21 -7.69
CA SER A 343 7.93 -1.68 -7.72
C SER A 343 6.89 -2.09 -8.73
N LEU A 344 5.77 -1.35 -8.80
CA LEU A 344 4.70 -1.62 -9.74
C LEU A 344 5.18 -1.43 -11.19
N ASP A 345 5.92 -0.36 -11.47
CA ASP A 345 6.49 -0.10 -12.79
C ASP A 345 7.50 -1.17 -13.20
N LEU A 346 8.41 -1.53 -12.28
CA LEU A 346 9.39 -2.59 -12.48
C LEU A 346 8.73 -3.93 -12.79
N TYR A 347 7.76 -4.31 -11.96
CA TYR A 347 7.00 -5.53 -12.15
C TYR A 347 6.33 -5.54 -13.52
N ASN A 348 5.65 -4.46 -13.90
CA ASN A 348 4.97 -4.36 -15.20
C ASN A 348 5.93 -4.45 -16.40
N ILE A 349 7.14 -3.90 -16.29
CA ILE A 349 8.16 -4.03 -17.33
C ILE A 349 8.63 -5.49 -17.44
N ILE A 350 8.91 -6.15 -16.31
CA ILE A 350 9.42 -7.54 -16.26
C ILE A 350 8.34 -8.55 -16.68
N ALA A 351 7.10 -8.34 -16.24
CA ALA A 351 5.96 -9.24 -16.45
C ALA A 351 5.32 -9.09 -17.84
N LYS A 352 5.75 -8.12 -18.68
CA LYS A 352 5.13 -7.75 -19.97
C LYS A 352 4.81 -8.92 -20.92
N ARG A 353 5.48 -10.08 -20.77
CA ARG A 353 5.24 -11.30 -21.56
C ARG A 353 4.98 -12.57 -20.71
N ASN A 354 4.91 -12.45 -19.39
CA ASN A 354 4.82 -13.60 -18.48
C ASN A 354 3.92 -13.27 -17.28
N THR A 355 2.88 -14.06 -17.07
CA THR A 355 2.04 -14.00 -15.86
C THR A 355 2.51 -14.97 -14.76
N ASN A 356 3.51 -15.81 -15.06
CA ASN A 356 4.00 -16.78 -14.08
C ASN A 356 4.97 -16.11 -13.08
N PRO A 357 4.64 -16.10 -11.77
CA PRO A 357 5.46 -15.46 -10.73
C PRO A 357 6.91 -15.95 -10.69
N LYS A 358 7.12 -17.27 -10.79
CA LYS A 358 8.45 -17.88 -10.77
C LYS A 358 9.29 -17.46 -11.96
N LYS A 359 8.67 -17.32 -13.14
CA LYS A 359 9.35 -16.79 -14.33
C LYS A 359 9.71 -15.32 -14.18
N ILE A 360 8.84 -14.51 -13.59
CA ILE A 360 9.10 -13.08 -13.32
C ILE A 360 10.33 -12.95 -12.40
N LEU A 361 10.37 -13.71 -11.30
CA LEU A 361 11.54 -13.75 -10.42
C LEU A 361 12.81 -14.18 -11.16
N ALA A 362 12.74 -15.25 -11.98
CA ALA A 362 13.89 -15.72 -12.73
C ALA A 362 14.41 -14.66 -13.72
N ILE A 363 13.52 -13.96 -14.44
CA ILE A 363 13.89 -12.87 -15.34
C ILE A 363 14.55 -11.73 -14.54
N PHE A 364 13.94 -11.32 -13.43
CA PHE A 364 14.51 -10.29 -12.57
C PHE A 364 15.94 -10.65 -12.13
N LEU A 365 16.17 -11.88 -11.68
CA LEU A 365 17.48 -12.30 -11.18
C LEU A 365 18.53 -12.40 -12.28
N TYR A 366 18.20 -13.05 -13.41
CA TYR A 366 19.21 -13.57 -14.33
C TYR A 366 19.20 -12.94 -15.73
N ASP A 367 18.13 -12.26 -16.16
CA ASP A 367 18.03 -11.68 -17.50
C ASP A 367 18.65 -10.26 -17.55
N ALA A 368 19.83 -10.16 -18.15
CA ALA A 368 20.56 -8.90 -18.29
C ALA A 368 19.92 -7.94 -19.30
N ASP A 369 19.31 -8.45 -20.37
CA ASP A 369 18.68 -7.62 -21.40
C ASP A 369 17.41 -6.96 -20.86
N THR A 370 16.57 -7.74 -20.17
CA THR A 370 15.40 -7.20 -19.48
C THR A 370 15.81 -6.18 -18.42
N PHE A 371 16.89 -6.43 -17.68
CA PHE A 371 17.39 -5.47 -16.70
C PHE A 371 17.89 -4.16 -17.33
N ASN A 372 18.57 -4.23 -18.48
CA ASN A 372 18.96 -3.05 -19.24
C ASN A 372 17.75 -2.26 -19.75
N GLU A 373 16.70 -2.95 -20.23
CA GLU A 373 15.44 -2.31 -20.62
C GLU A 373 14.77 -1.61 -19.42
N VAL A 374 14.69 -2.29 -18.28
CA VAL A 374 14.20 -1.75 -17.01
C VAL A 374 14.95 -0.48 -16.63
N ARG A 375 16.28 -0.55 -16.56
CA ARG A 375 17.13 0.59 -16.18
C ARG A 375 16.90 1.78 -17.11
N LYS A 376 16.91 1.56 -18.43
CA LYS A 376 16.70 2.61 -19.43
C LYS A 376 15.32 3.27 -19.28
N LYS A 377 14.26 2.48 -19.11
CA LYS A 377 12.91 2.99 -18.93
C LYS A 377 12.76 3.76 -17.63
N THR A 378 13.22 3.21 -16.51
CA THR A 378 13.15 3.89 -15.22
C THR A 378 13.92 5.21 -15.25
N LEU A 379 15.14 5.25 -15.82
CA LEU A 379 15.87 6.49 -15.99
C LEU A 379 15.08 7.50 -16.83
N THR A 380 14.43 7.04 -17.90
CA THR A 380 13.63 7.90 -18.79
C THR A 380 12.36 8.42 -18.12
N PHE A 381 11.71 7.62 -17.27
CA PHE A 381 10.41 7.96 -16.67
C PHE A 381 10.52 8.69 -15.33
N HIS A 382 11.57 8.37 -14.57
CA HIS A 382 11.72 8.78 -13.18
C HIS A 382 12.99 9.57 -12.91
N ASN A 383 13.88 9.70 -13.91
CA ASN A 383 15.24 10.25 -13.76
C ASN A 383 16.06 9.52 -12.68
N LEU A 384 15.83 8.22 -12.54
CA LEU A 384 16.44 7.38 -11.53
C LEU A 384 17.29 6.29 -12.21
N ASP A 385 18.60 6.28 -11.94
CA ASP A 385 19.46 5.20 -12.43
C ASP A 385 19.41 3.99 -11.48
N LEU A 386 19.04 2.83 -12.04
CA LEU A 386 18.95 1.57 -11.33
C LEU A 386 20.24 0.72 -11.43
N ILE A 387 21.36 1.31 -11.83
CA ILE A 387 22.63 0.60 -12.01
C ILE A 387 23.01 -0.28 -10.80
N ASN A 388 22.74 0.19 -9.59
CA ASN A 388 23.08 -0.49 -8.34
C ASN A 388 21.95 -1.40 -7.81
N LEU A 389 20.81 -1.52 -8.50
CA LEU A 389 19.63 -2.27 -7.99
C LEU A 389 19.97 -3.71 -7.62
N LYS A 390 20.93 -4.31 -8.32
CA LYS A 390 21.32 -5.71 -8.12
C LYS A 390 22.53 -5.93 -7.22
N ASN A 391 23.15 -4.86 -6.69
CA ASN A 391 24.42 -4.96 -5.96
C ASN A 391 24.29 -5.77 -4.66
N ASN A 392 23.14 -5.74 -3.99
CA ASN A 392 22.90 -6.42 -2.71
C ASN A 392 21.95 -7.63 -2.83
N LEU A 393 21.98 -8.36 -3.95
CA LEU A 393 21.12 -9.54 -4.16
C LEU A 393 21.72 -10.85 -3.64
N GLU A 394 22.93 -10.85 -3.09
CA GLU A 394 23.55 -12.05 -2.52
C GLU A 394 22.67 -12.68 -1.42
N GLU A 395 22.14 -11.85 -0.52
CA GLU A 395 21.22 -12.30 0.52
C GLU A 395 19.92 -12.85 -0.07
N CYS A 396 19.40 -12.24 -1.14
CA CYS A 396 18.23 -12.76 -1.85
C CYS A 396 18.49 -14.15 -2.45
N PHE A 397 19.66 -14.37 -3.06
CA PHE A 397 20.05 -15.69 -3.57
C PHE A 397 20.17 -16.73 -2.46
N LYS A 398 20.77 -16.36 -1.32
CA LYS A 398 20.88 -17.23 -0.15
C LYS A 398 19.50 -17.68 0.33
N MET A 399 18.58 -16.73 0.55
CA MET A 399 17.19 -17.02 0.96
C MET A 399 16.46 -17.92 -0.05
N LYS A 400 16.69 -17.71 -1.35
CA LYS A 400 16.12 -18.54 -2.42
C LYS A 400 16.64 -19.98 -2.39
N GLU A 401 17.92 -20.19 -2.06
CA GLU A 401 18.52 -21.54 -1.98
C GLU A 401 18.10 -22.31 -0.73
N GLU A 402 17.88 -21.61 0.39
CA GLU A 402 17.44 -22.21 1.67
C GLU A 402 15.98 -22.67 1.62
N ASN A 403 15.17 -22.14 0.69
CA ASN A 403 13.77 -22.51 0.53
C ASN A 403 13.56 -23.52 -0.60
N SER A 404 13.07 -24.72 -0.28
CA SER A 404 12.86 -25.80 -1.27
C SER A 404 11.94 -25.43 -2.43
N LEU A 405 10.91 -24.61 -2.21
CA LEU A 405 9.95 -24.20 -3.25
C LEU A 405 10.53 -23.15 -4.21
N LEU A 406 11.51 -22.38 -3.75
CA LEU A 406 12.17 -21.31 -4.52
C LEU A 406 13.49 -21.78 -5.15
N ARG A 407 14.15 -22.78 -4.56
CA ARG A 407 15.44 -23.31 -5.00
C ARG A 407 15.44 -23.78 -6.45
N GLU A 408 14.33 -24.32 -6.91
CA GLU A 408 14.16 -24.85 -8.27
C GLU A 408 13.98 -23.76 -9.33
N ILE A 409 13.77 -22.50 -8.92
CA ILE A 409 13.58 -21.37 -9.84
C ILE A 409 14.91 -21.01 -10.50
N LYS A 410 15.01 -21.33 -11.79
CA LYS A 410 16.15 -21.02 -12.66
C LYS A 410 15.63 -20.47 -14.00
N ILE A 411 16.43 -19.69 -14.73
CA ILE A 411 16.14 -19.43 -16.14
C ILE A 411 16.36 -20.73 -16.92
N GLU A 412 15.33 -21.21 -17.63
CA GLU A 412 15.55 -22.20 -18.69
C GLU A 412 16.41 -21.56 -19.76
N THR A 413 17.58 -22.15 -20.03
CA THR A 413 18.43 -21.67 -21.12
C THR A 413 17.74 -21.84 -22.47
N ASP A 414 18.11 -21.04 -23.46
CA ASP A 414 17.57 -21.16 -24.83
C ASP A 414 17.72 -22.57 -25.40
N TYR A 415 18.75 -23.30 -24.97
CA TYR A 415 18.92 -24.72 -25.28
C TYR A 415 17.78 -25.58 -24.70
N GLN A 416 17.47 -25.40 -23.42
CA GLN A 416 16.38 -26.13 -22.73
C GLN A 416 15.01 -25.86 -23.35
N ARG A 417 14.73 -24.59 -23.72
CA ARG A 417 13.51 -24.20 -24.47
C ARG A 417 13.42 -24.91 -25.83
N LYS A 418 14.52 -24.99 -26.58
CA LYS A 418 14.58 -25.67 -27.89
C LYS A 418 14.36 -27.18 -27.75
N THR A 419 14.94 -27.84 -26.74
CA THR A 419 14.72 -29.28 -26.49
C THR A 419 13.30 -29.62 -26.06
N ARG A 420 12.62 -28.77 -25.27
CA ARG A 420 11.21 -29.01 -24.90
C ARG A 420 10.27 -28.89 -26.10
N LYS A 421 10.48 -27.92 -26.99
CA LYS A 421 9.74 -27.83 -28.26
C LYS A 421 9.96 -29.04 -29.17
N LYS A 422 11.15 -29.66 -29.13
CA LYS A 422 11.44 -30.90 -29.88
C LYS A 422 10.86 -32.18 -29.24
N LYS A 423 10.54 -32.16 -27.94
CA LYS A 423 9.94 -33.31 -27.23
C LYS A 423 8.41 -33.26 -27.17
N GLY A 424 7.78 -32.24 -27.78
CA GLY A 424 6.34 -32.08 -27.90
C GLY A 424 5.84 -32.24 -29.34
N CYS A 425 6.30 -33.27 -30.04
CA CYS A 425 5.71 -33.80 -31.27
C CYS A 425 5.57 -35.31 -31.11
#